data_AF-A0A2V8R2F9-F1
#
_entry.id   AF-A0A2V8R2F9-F1
#
_cell.length_a   1.000
_cell.length_b   1.000
_cell.length_c   1.000
_cell.angle_alpha   90.00
_cell.angle_beta   90.00
_cell.angle_gamma   90.00
#
_symmetry.space_group_name_H-M   'P 1'
#
loop_
_entity.id
_entity.type
_entity.pdbx_description
1 polymer ?
#
loop_
_entity_poly.entity_id
_entity_poly.type
_entity_poly.pdbx_seq_one_letter_code
_entity_poly.pdbx_strand_id
1 'polypeptide(L)'
;MSDVTVTGLVITNSQITGTTAVVRAYRDQSFIDSNGKAVIKGVPGSSDFFTFVPCTVAGNQISCPSFVLPSTTDSSRPSARVTLCLYDSNNRNQLATLYTWIVPPTPASTTVQQLQLYTAGRPRPLGDAYMTRAQVVQYFNGSLFANPATTTARGVGKSSMDVVDPV
;
A
#
# COMPACT_ATOMS: atom_id res chain seq x y z
N MET A 1 -4.01 -7.04 21.44
CA MET A 1 -3.86 -8.16 20.49
C MET A 1 -4.75 -7.83 19.31
N SER A 2 -4.19 -7.54 18.14
CA SER A 2 -4.99 -7.07 17.00
C SER A 2 -4.62 -7.81 15.71
N ASP A 3 -4.42 -9.12 15.80
CA ASP A 3 -4.43 -9.95 14.60
C ASP A 3 -5.84 -9.97 14.02
N VAL A 4 -5.94 -9.80 12.70
CA VAL A 4 -7.21 -9.79 11.99
C VAL A 4 -7.34 -11.09 11.19
N THR A 5 -8.35 -11.89 11.51
CA THR A 5 -8.72 -13.02 10.67
C THR A 5 -9.50 -12.53 9.47
N VAL A 6 -8.97 -12.71 8.27
CA VAL A 6 -9.71 -12.51 7.04
C VAL A 6 -10.55 -13.75 6.78
N THR A 7 -11.86 -13.59 6.82
CA THR A 7 -12.85 -14.62 6.46
C THR A 7 -12.81 -14.88 4.96
N GLY A 8 -13.01 -16.15 4.59
CA GLY A 8 -12.60 -16.76 3.32
C GLY A 8 -12.62 -15.84 2.09
N LEU A 9 -11.53 -15.91 1.32
CA LEU A 9 -11.39 -15.19 0.06
C LEU A 9 -11.92 -16.06 -1.08
N VAL A 10 -12.86 -15.52 -1.84
CA VAL A 10 -13.40 -16.16 -3.04
C VAL A 10 -13.04 -15.30 -4.26
N ILE A 11 -12.41 -15.92 -5.26
CA ILE A 11 -12.08 -15.29 -6.54
C ILE A 11 -12.90 -15.99 -7.62
N THR A 12 -13.83 -15.26 -8.24
CA THR A 12 -14.68 -15.77 -9.32
C THR A 12 -14.06 -15.50 -10.70
N ASN A 13 -14.46 -16.26 -11.71
CA ASN A 13 -14.00 -16.14 -13.10
C ASN A 13 -12.49 -16.40 -13.27
N SER A 14 -11.90 -17.21 -12.40
CA SER A 14 -10.53 -17.65 -12.52
C SER A 14 -10.34 -18.53 -13.76
N GLN A 15 -9.28 -18.25 -14.53
CA GLN A 15 -8.81 -19.09 -15.64
C GLN A 15 -7.69 -20.05 -15.20
N ILE A 16 -7.42 -20.16 -13.90
CA ILE A 16 -6.40 -21.08 -13.38
C ILE A 16 -6.86 -22.51 -13.64
N THR A 17 -5.99 -23.27 -14.30
CA THR A 17 -6.17 -24.70 -14.51
C THR A 17 -5.59 -25.48 -13.32
N GLY A 18 -6.26 -26.56 -12.92
CA GLY A 18 -5.87 -27.40 -11.79
C GLY A 18 -6.87 -27.37 -10.63
N THR A 19 -6.52 -28.02 -9.52
CA THR A 19 -7.37 -28.15 -8.33
C THR A 19 -6.89 -27.32 -7.13
N THR A 20 -5.69 -26.76 -7.23
CA THR A 20 -5.03 -26.01 -6.15
C THR A 20 -4.41 -24.72 -6.65
N ALA A 21 -4.41 -23.71 -5.79
CA ALA A 21 -3.71 -22.44 -6.00
C ALA A 21 -3.17 -21.95 -4.65
N VAL A 22 -2.25 -20.99 -4.66
CA VAL A 22 -1.70 -20.43 -3.42
C VAL A 22 -1.86 -18.93 -3.44
N VAL A 23 -2.30 -18.34 -2.33
CA VAL A 23 -2.27 -16.89 -2.15
C VAL A 23 -1.16 -16.54 -1.18
N ARG A 24 -0.23 -15.68 -1.61
CA ARG A 24 0.84 -15.14 -0.77
C ARG A 24 0.50 -13.72 -0.32
N ALA A 25 0.80 -13.41 0.93
CA ALA A 25 0.66 -12.07 1.48
C ALA A 25 2.04 -11.41 1.63
N TYR A 26 2.18 -10.25 1.00
CA TYR A 26 3.36 -9.39 1.04
C TYR A 26 3.10 -8.14 1.87
N ARG A 27 4.18 -7.44 2.25
CA ARG A 27 4.16 -6.17 2.96
C ARG A 27 5.05 -5.17 2.25
N ASP A 28 4.57 -3.95 2.02
CA ASP A 28 5.34 -2.91 1.34
C ASP A 28 6.49 -2.34 2.18
N GLN A 29 6.40 -2.46 3.50
CA GLN A 29 7.38 -1.97 4.47
C GLN A 29 7.57 -2.95 5.64
N SER A 30 8.77 -2.97 6.20
CA SER A 30 9.05 -3.70 7.44
C SER A 30 8.54 -2.92 8.64
N PHE A 31 7.90 -3.60 9.59
CA PHE A 31 7.40 -2.99 10.82
C PHE A 31 7.47 -3.97 11.99
N ILE A 32 7.32 -3.44 13.21
CA ILE A 32 7.14 -4.24 14.42
C ILE A 32 5.64 -4.21 14.73
N ASP A 33 5.00 -5.38 14.75
CA ASP A 33 3.58 -5.48 15.09
C ASP A 33 3.33 -5.18 16.58
N SER A 34 2.06 -5.08 16.97
CA SER A 34 1.69 -4.80 18.37
C SER A 34 2.06 -5.91 19.36
N ASN A 35 2.49 -7.09 18.88
CA ASN A 35 3.00 -8.19 19.70
C ASN A 35 4.53 -8.18 19.80
N GLY A 36 5.21 -7.18 19.23
CA GLY A 36 6.67 -7.08 19.22
C GLY A 36 7.36 -7.97 18.16
N LYS A 37 6.59 -8.58 17.25
CA LYS A 37 7.15 -9.42 16.18
C LYS A 37 7.57 -8.53 15.00
N ALA A 38 8.78 -8.76 14.52
CA ALA A 38 9.26 -8.15 13.30
C ALA A 38 8.53 -8.77 12.09
N VAL A 39 7.85 -7.92 11.33
CA VAL A 39 7.26 -8.23 10.04
C VAL A 39 8.15 -7.62 8.97
N ILE A 40 8.72 -8.47 8.12
CA ILE A 40 9.69 -8.05 7.10
C ILE A 40 8.95 -7.67 5.81
N LYS A 41 9.42 -6.59 5.18
CA LYS A 41 9.00 -6.19 3.83
C LYS A 41 9.18 -7.35 2.85
N GLY A 42 8.20 -7.51 1.97
CA GLY A 42 8.23 -8.46 0.88
C GLY A 42 7.85 -7.81 -0.43
N VAL A 43 8.57 -8.12 -1.51
CA VAL A 43 8.21 -7.66 -2.85
C VAL A 43 7.42 -8.78 -3.55
N PRO A 44 6.23 -8.51 -4.11
CA PRO A 44 5.53 -9.47 -4.96
C PRO A 44 6.46 -10.09 -6.01
N GLY A 45 6.46 -11.41 -6.11
CA GLY A 45 7.40 -12.15 -6.96
C GLY A 45 8.61 -12.69 -6.21
N SER A 46 8.99 -12.11 -5.07
CA SER A 46 10.09 -12.61 -4.24
C SER A 46 9.67 -13.75 -3.31
N SER A 47 10.67 -14.43 -2.74
CA SER A 47 10.51 -15.43 -1.70
C SER A 47 10.18 -14.84 -0.32
N ASP A 48 10.27 -13.52 -0.16
CA ASP A 48 10.15 -12.84 1.13
C ASP A 48 8.68 -12.49 1.43
N PHE A 49 7.81 -13.49 1.43
CA PHE A 49 6.41 -13.32 1.81
C PHE A 49 6.22 -13.47 3.32
N PHE A 50 5.22 -12.80 3.87
CA PHE A 50 4.89 -12.91 5.30
C PHE A 50 4.17 -14.22 5.63
N THR A 51 3.19 -14.59 4.80
CA THR A 51 2.44 -15.84 4.93
C THR A 51 1.92 -16.29 3.58
N PHE A 52 1.57 -17.57 3.48
CA PHE A 52 0.90 -18.12 2.31
C PHE A 52 -0.33 -18.94 2.77
N VAL A 53 -1.35 -18.96 1.91
CA VAL A 53 -2.64 -19.58 2.17
C VAL A 53 -2.92 -20.55 1.03
N PRO A 54 -3.03 -21.86 1.29
CA PRO A 54 -3.44 -22.81 0.27
C PRO A 54 -4.92 -22.60 -0.06
N CYS A 55 -5.24 -22.53 -1.35
CA CYS A 55 -6.59 -22.34 -1.86
C CYS A 55 -6.98 -23.49 -2.78
N THR A 56 -8.28 -23.75 -2.85
CA THR A 56 -8.87 -24.78 -3.71
C THR A 56 -9.43 -24.13 -4.96
N VAL A 57 -9.24 -24.79 -6.10
CA VAL A 57 -9.79 -24.38 -7.40
C VAL A 57 -10.91 -25.35 -7.76
N ALA A 58 -12.13 -24.82 -7.93
CA ALA A 58 -13.30 -25.59 -8.32
C ALA A 58 -14.00 -24.89 -9.50
N GLY A 59 -13.90 -25.49 -10.69
CA GLY A 59 -14.36 -24.85 -11.93
C GLY A 59 -13.65 -23.51 -12.15
N ASN A 60 -14.43 -22.44 -12.25
CA ASN A 60 -13.91 -21.07 -12.47
C ASN A 60 -13.79 -20.27 -11.16
N GLN A 61 -13.78 -20.94 -10.00
CA GLN A 61 -13.75 -20.29 -8.69
C GLN A 61 -12.54 -20.77 -7.87
N ILE A 62 -11.85 -19.83 -7.23
CA ILE A 62 -10.82 -20.11 -6.22
C ILE A 62 -11.41 -19.78 -4.87
N SER A 63 -11.38 -20.74 -3.95
CA SER A 63 -11.80 -20.56 -2.56
C SER A 63 -10.61 -20.76 -1.63
N CYS A 64 -10.29 -19.71 -0.88
CA CYS A 64 -9.26 -19.71 0.14
C CYS A 64 -9.92 -19.78 1.53
N PRO A 65 -9.43 -20.64 2.44
CA PRO A 65 -9.89 -20.66 3.82
C PRO A 65 -9.59 -19.34 4.53
N SER A 66 -10.13 -19.16 5.73
CA SER A 66 -9.79 -18.01 6.56
C SER A 66 -8.30 -17.98 6.88
N PHE A 67 -7.70 -16.78 6.88
CA PHE A 67 -6.28 -16.58 7.17
C PHE A 67 -6.08 -15.38 8.08
N VAL A 68 -4.96 -15.33 8.79
CA VAL A 68 -4.67 -14.28 9.77
C VAL A 68 -3.64 -13.30 9.21
N LEU A 69 -3.91 -12.00 9.38
CA LEU A 69 -2.99 -10.93 9.04
C LEU A 69 -2.70 -10.08 10.29
N PRO A 70 -1.44 -9.72 10.56
CA PRO A 70 -1.12 -8.72 11.58
C PRO A 70 -1.72 -7.39 11.16
N SER A 71 -2.35 -6.70 12.11
CA SER A 71 -2.77 -5.31 11.94
C SER A 71 -1.55 -4.44 11.64
N THR A 72 -1.73 -3.52 10.69
CA THR A 72 -0.69 -2.57 10.34
C THR A 72 -0.88 -1.26 11.09
N THR A 73 -2.11 -0.90 11.46
CA THR A 73 -2.43 0.41 12.06
C THR A 73 -1.96 0.63 13.50
N ASP A 74 -1.78 -0.44 14.28
CA ASP A 74 -1.25 -0.44 15.64
C ASP A 74 0.24 -0.80 15.69
N SER A 75 0.88 -0.92 14.52
CA SER A 75 2.29 -1.24 14.39
C SER A 75 3.19 0.00 14.46
N SER A 76 4.51 -0.21 14.48
CA SER A 76 5.48 0.89 14.32
C SER A 76 5.37 1.63 12.98
N ARG A 77 4.62 1.10 12.00
CA ARG A 77 4.31 1.76 10.73
C ARG A 77 2.82 1.63 10.36
N PRO A 78 1.97 2.54 10.86
CA PRO A 78 0.52 2.53 10.64
C PRO A 78 0.05 2.63 9.18
N SER A 79 0.93 3.05 8.28
CA SER A 79 0.68 3.18 6.84
C SER A 79 1.08 1.96 6.01
N ALA A 80 1.69 0.94 6.63
CA ALA A 80 2.10 -0.27 5.93
C ALA A 80 0.90 -0.98 5.29
N ARG A 81 1.11 -1.45 4.07
CA ARG A 81 0.11 -2.11 3.24
C ARG A 81 0.44 -3.58 3.05
N VAL A 82 -0.63 -4.36 2.99
CA VAL A 82 -0.65 -5.79 2.73
C VAL A 82 -1.08 -6.01 1.31
N THR A 83 -0.28 -6.73 0.52
CA THR A 83 -0.64 -7.09 -0.84
C THR A 83 -0.81 -8.60 -0.94
N LEU A 84 -1.97 -9.05 -1.43
CA LEU A 84 -2.18 -10.45 -1.75
C LEU A 84 -1.90 -10.71 -3.23
N CYS A 85 -1.10 -11.73 -3.48
CA CYS A 85 -0.78 -12.19 -4.82
C CYS A 85 -1.17 -13.66 -4.98
N LEU A 86 -1.77 -13.98 -6.12
CA LEU A 86 -2.13 -15.32 -6.51
C LEU A 86 -0.96 -16.00 -7.21
N TYR A 87 -0.69 -17.23 -6.81
CA TYR A 87 0.34 -18.10 -7.34
C TYR A 87 -0.27 -19.41 -7.85
N ASP A 88 0.46 -20.04 -8.76
CA ASP A 88 0.14 -21.39 -9.23
C ASP A 88 0.18 -22.45 -8.10
N SER A 89 -0.30 -23.65 -8.43
CA SER A 89 -0.31 -24.82 -7.52
C SER A 89 1.08 -25.20 -7.02
N ASN A 90 2.12 -24.89 -7.78
CA ASN A 90 3.53 -25.16 -7.43
C ASN A 90 4.14 -24.07 -6.55
N ASN A 91 3.41 -22.99 -6.26
CA ASN A 91 3.88 -21.84 -5.49
C ASN A 91 5.14 -21.21 -6.10
N ARG A 92 5.24 -21.14 -7.43
CA ARG A 92 6.42 -20.61 -8.16
C ARG A 92 6.07 -19.37 -8.97
N ASN A 93 5.04 -19.46 -9.79
CA ASN A 93 4.69 -18.40 -10.72
C ASN A 93 3.63 -17.50 -10.11
N GLN A 94 3.90 -16.20 -10.02
CA GLN A 94 2.89 -15.21 -9.69
C GLN A 94 1.97 -15.04 -10.89
N LEU A 95 0.68 -15.32 -10.71
CA LEU A 95 -0.34 -15.24 -11.75
C LEU A 95 -1.06 -13.89 -11.75
N ALA A 96 -1.32 -13.33 -10.56
CA ALA A 96 -1.98 -12.05 -10.44
C ALA A 96 -1.67 -11.37 -9.09
N THR A 97 -1.70 -10.04 -9.08
CA THR A 97 -1.83 -9.26 -7.84
C THR A 97 -3.31 -9.01 -7.60
N LEU A 98 -3.85 -9.47 -6.48
CA LEU A 98 -5.28 -9.44 -6.21
C LEU A 98 -5.70 -8.13 -5.55
N TYR A 99 -5.15 -7.86 -4.38
CA TYR A 99 -5.63 -6.79 -3.52
C TYR A 99 -4.50 -6.19 -2.70
N THR A 100 -4.63 -4.91 -2.37
CA THR A 100 -3.73 -4.20 -1.47
C THR A 100 -4.52 -3.38 -0.45
N TRP A 101 -4.24 -3.55 0.84
CA TRP A 101 -4.99 -2.89 1.92
C TRP A 101 -4.14 -2.52 3.13
N ILE A 102 -4.63 -1.57 3.93
CA ILE A 102 -4.18 -1.33 5.30
C ILE A 102 -5.04 -2.22 6.23
N VAL A 103 -4.42 -2.90 7.20
CA VAL A 103 -5.14 -3.80 8.12
C VAL A 103 -5.44 -3.04 9.43
N PRO A 104 -6.72 -2.80 9.78
CA PRO A 104 -7.12 -2.13 11.03
C PRO A 104 -6.94 -3.04 12.26
N PRO A 105 -7.01 -2.50 13.49
CA PRO A 105 -6.83 -3.29 14.72
C PRO A 105 -8.17 -3.83 15.30
N THR A 106 -9.26 -3.82 14.53
CA THR A 106 -10.64 -4.14 14.97
C THR A 106 -10.98 -5.65 14.83
N PRO A 107 -12.01 -6.19 15.52
CA PRO A 107 -11.90 -7.51 16.15
C PRO A 107 -12.17 -8.71 15.25
N ALA A 108 -11.44 -9.78 15.55
CA ALA A 108 -11.64 -11.23 15.36
C ALA A 108 -11.92 -11.78 13.95
N SER A 109 -12.65 -11.08 13.07
CA SER A 109 -12.97 -11.57 11.74
C SER A 109 -13.42 -10.43 10.82
N THR A 110 -12.83 -10.30 9.63
CA THR A 110 -13.16 -9.26 8.63
C THR A 110 -13.19 -9.91 7.24
N THR A 111 -14.01 -9.42 6.33
CA THR A 111 -14.01 -9.87 4.93
C THR A 111 -13.03 -9.05 4.08
N VAL A 112 -12.58 -9.59 2.95
CA VAL A 112 -11.75 -8.84 1.99
C VAL A 112 -12.43 -7.54 1.55
N GLN A 113 -13.74 -7.55 1.33
CA GLN A 113 -14.52 -6.38 0.93
C GLN A 113 -14.49 -5.28 2.01
N GLN A 114 -14.59 -5.64 3.30
CA GLN A 114 -14.49 -4.69 4.40
C GLN A 114 -13.09 -4.05 4.49
N LEU A 115 -12.01 -4.82 4.23
CA LEU A 115 -10.64 -4.28 4.17
C LEU A 115 -10.45 -3.30 3.00
N GLN A 116 -11.06 -3.59 1.85
CA GLN A 116 -11.04 -2.70 0.70
C GLN A 116 -11.76 -1.38 0.99
N LEU A 117 -12.98 -1.45 1.56
CA LEU A 117 -13.74 -0.26 1.95
C LEU A 117 -12.97 0.59 2.98
N TYR A 118 -12.36 -0.07 3.98
CA TYR A 118 -11.53 0.61 4.97
C TYR A 118 -10.34 1.35 4.33
N THR A 119 -9.66 0.71 3.38
CA THR A 119 -8.51 1.31 2.71
C THR A 119 -8.93 2.45 1.77
N ALA A 120 -10.06 2.31 1.07
CA ALA A 120 -10.59 3.32 0.16
C ALA A 120 -11.11 4.57 0.89
N GLY A 121 -11.69 4.40 2.08
CA GLY A 121 -12.17 5.51 2.91
C GLY A 121 -11.07 6.32 3.60
N ARG A 122 -9.82 5.85 3.59
CA ARG A 122 -8.69 6.63 4.09
C ARG A 122 -8.28 7.66 3.05
N PRO A 123 -8.04 8.93 3.43
CA PRO A 123 -7.41 9.89 2.56
C PRO A 123 -6.12 9.25 2.04
N ARG A 124 -6.05 9.06 0.71
CA ARG A 124 -4.76 8.78 0.10
C ARG A 124 -3.85 9.93 0.54
N PRO A 125 -2.63 9.66 1.06
CA PRO A 125 -1.61 10.70 1.07
C PRO A 125 -1.64 11.24 -0.35
N LEU A 126 -1.93 12.54 -0.51
CA LEU A 126 -2.00 13.16 -1.82
C LEU A 126 -0.71 12.75 -2.54
N GLY A 127 -0.82 11.85 -3.51
CA GLY A 127 0.32 11.45 -4.33
C GLY A 127 0.75 12.72 -5.01
N ASP A 128 1.96 13.18 -4.72
CA ASP A 128 2.52 14.46 -5.15
C ASP A 128 1.43 15.51 -5.37
N ALA A 129 0.90 16.08 -4.28
CA ALA A 129 0.28 17.39 -4.40
C ALA A 129 1.39 18.33 -4.91
N TYR A 130 1.54 18.42 -6.23
CA TYR A 130 2.22 19.53 -6.86
C TYR A 130 1.60 20.75 -6.20
N MET A 131 2.45 21.56 -5.55
CA MET A 131 2.00 22.84 -5.03
C MET A 131 1.21 23.51 -6.16
N THR A 132 -0.02 23.90 -5.87
CA THR A 132 -0.79 24.71 -6.83
C THR A 132 0.05 25.92 -7.21
N ARG A 133 -0.18 26.51 -8.39
CA ARG A 133 0.53 27.73 -8.81
C ARG A 133 0.57 28.78 -7.70
N ALA A 134 -0.53 28.97 -6.97
CA ALA A 134 -0.61 29.89 -5.85
C ALA A 134 0.36 29.51 -4.70
N GLN A 135 0.46 28.22 -4.37
CA GLN A 135 1.37 27.72 -3.33
C GLN A 135 2.85 27.80 -3.76
N VAL A 136 3.18 27.53 -5.04
CA VAL A 136 4.53 27.73 -5.58
C VAL A 136 4.94 29.20 -5.50
N VAL A 137 4.04 30.10 -5.95
CA VAL A 137 4.28 31.55 -5.91
C VAL A 137 4.44 32.07 -4.48
N GLN A 138 3.63 31.59 -3.53
CA GLN A 138 3.78 31.95 -2.12
C GLN A 138 5.11 31.45 -1.54
N TYR A 139 5.55 30.24 -1.88
CA TYR A 139 6.83 29.71 -1.45
C TYR A 139 8.00 30.55 -1.98
N PHE A 140 7.99 30.93 -3.26
CA PHE A 140 9.02 31.80 -3.84
C PHE A 140 9.02 33.22 -3.24
N ASN A 141 7.84 33.81 -3.05
CA ASN A 141 7.71 35.13 -2.43
C ASN A 141 8.17 35.13 -0.96
N GLY A 142 7.92 34.03 -0.23
CA GLY A 142 8.32 33.89 1.17
C GLY A 142 9.79 33.53 1.39
N SER A 143 10.45 32.87 0.43
CA SER A 143 11.78 32.30 0.64
C SER A 143 12.96 33.14 0.12
N LEU A 144 12.76 34.10 -0.79
CA LEU A 144 13.89 34.75 -1.47
C LEU A 144 13.89 36.29 -1.56
N PHE A 145 12.81 37.01 -1.20
CA PHE A 145 12.74 38.45 -1.51
C PHE A 145 12.14 39.35 -0.42
N ALA A 146 12.09 38.90 0.84
CA ALA A 146 11.46 39.69 1.92
C ALA A 146 12.25 40.96 2.32
N ASN A 147 13.52 41.11 1.91
CA ASN A 147 14.34 42.26 2.28
C ASN A 147 14.78 43.08 1.05
N PRO A 148 14.49 44.40 1.01
CA PRO A 148 15.03 45.28 -0.02
C PRO A 148 16.56 45.34 0.06
N ALA A 149 17.23 45.47 -1.08
CA ALA A 149 18.68 45.60 -1.14
C ALA A 149 19.14 46.86 -0.37
N THR A 150 20.03 46.68 0.60
CA THR A 150 20.72 47.78 1.28
C THR A 150 22.02 48.10 0.53
N THR A 151 22.59 49.27 0.77
CA THR A 151 23.84 49.74 0.11
C THR A 151 25.05 48.82 0.30
N THR A 152 24.99 47.86 1.23
CA THR A 152 26.01 46.83 1.50
C THR A 152 25.72 45.44 0.91
N ALA A 153 24.50 45.16 0.44
CA ALA A 153 24.13 43.85 -0.12
C ALA A 153 23.88 43.94 -1.63
N ARG A 154 24.93 43.70 -2.44
CA ARG A 154 24.84 43.63 -3.90
C ARG A 154 24.49 42.22 -4.37
N GLY A 155 23.20 41.94 -4.57
CA GLY A 155 22.78 40.74 -5.29
C GLY A 155 21.29 40.47 -5.17
N VAL A 156 20.53 40.81 -6.22
CA VAL A 156 19.17 40.28 -6.42
C VAL A 156 19.29 39.25 -7.53
N GLY A 157 19.20 37.96 -7.19
CA GLY A 157 19.14 36.88 -8.16
C GLY A 157 17.82 36.95 -8.93
N LYS A 158 17.88 37.03 -10.27
CA LYS A 158 16.70 36.88 -11.13
C LYS A 158 16.55 35.39 -11.48
N SER A 159 15.43 34.80 -11.08
CA SER A 159 14.99 33.50 -11.58
C SER A 159 13.75 33.71 -12.45
N SER A 160 13.84 33.38 -13.74
CA SER A 160 12.68 33.32 -14.65
C SER A 160 12.25 31.87 -14.82
N MET A 161 10.95 31.60 -14.67
CA MET A 161 10.33 30.33 -15.00
C MET A 161 9.34 30.55 -16.14
N ASP A 162 9.46 29.76 -17.20
CA ASP A 162 8.43 29.61 -18.22
C ASP A 162 7.95 28.16 -18.13
N VAL A 163 6.86 27.94 -17.39
CA VAL A 163 6.30 26.60 -17.17
C VAL A 163 4.93 26.60 -17.82
N VAL A 164 4.86 26.00 -19.01
CA VAL A 164 3.59 25.66 -19.66
C VAL A 164 3.04 24.43 -18.93
N ASP A 165 1.74 24.48 -18.59
CA ASP A 165 1.05 23.33 -17.97
C ASP A 165 1.24 22.09 -18.85
N PRO A 166 1.64 20.92 -18.29
CA PRO A 166 1.59 19.69 -19.05
C PRO A 166 0.11 19.36 -19.32
N VAL A 167 -0.23 19.28 -20.62
CA VAL A 167 -1.56 18.89 -21.11
C VAL A 167 -1.90 17.45 -20.71
#